data_AF-A0A7K2LVI0-F1
#
_entry.id   AF-A0A7K2LVI0-F1
#
_cell.length_a   1.000
_cell.length_b   1.000
_cell.length_c   1.000
_cell.angle_alpha   90.00
_cell.angle_beta   90.00
_cell.angle_gamma   90.00
#
_symmetry.space_group_name_H-M   'P 1'
#
loop_
_entity.id
_entity.type
_entity.pdbx_description
1 polymer ?
#
loop_
_entity_poly.entity_id
_entity_poly.type
_entity_poly.pdbx_seq_one_letter_code
_entity_poly.pdbx_strand_id
1 'polypeptide(L)'
;MSNRDALRDRARTFHALHVPGRPLVLPNAWDAMSARLVEAAGAPAVATTSAGLAWALGVADGNALDREPALAALARITAAVTVPVSADIESGYAQDAAGVAETVRAVLAAGAVGINIEDAAHGRGAAPLRSVAEQCERLAAAREAADAEGVPLFVNARIDTFLRGAGGVDATLERAAAY
;
A
#
# COMPACT_ATOMS: atom_id res chain seq x y z
N MET A 1 -23.14 11.06 8.67
CA MET A 1 -21.71 11.16 8.39
C MET A 1 -21.49 10.60 7.00
N SER A 2 -20.85 11.33 6.08
CA SER A 2 -20.63 10.78 4.73
C SER A 2 -19.61 9.65 4.78
N ASN A 3 -19.62 8.74 3.80
CA ASN A 3 -18.58 7.70 3.68
C ASN A 3 -17.17 8.32 3.64
N ARG A 4 -17.05 9.52 3.06
CA ARG A 4 -15.80 10.28 2.95
C ARG A 4 -15.30 10.81 4.30
N ASP A 5 -16.20 11.24 5.19
CA ASP A 5 -15.82 11.69 6.54
C ASP A 5 -15.29 10.52 7.38
N ALA A 6 -15.96 9.36 7.29
CA ALA A 6 -15.50 8.15 7.96
C ALA A 6 -14.11 7.70 7.48
N LEU A 7 -13.86 7.78 6.17
CA LEU A 7 -12.55 7.46 5.59
C LEU A 7 -11.45 8.43 6.07
N ARG A 8 -11.76 9.73 6.12
CA ARG A 8 -10.85 10.76 6.64
C ARG A 8 -10.49 10.52 8.11
N ASP A 9 -11.45 10.16 8.95
CA ASP A 9 -11.22 9.93 10.37
C ASP A 9 -10.45 8.62 10.62
N ARG A 10 -10.69 7.57 9.83
CA ARG A 10 -9.85 6.36 9.81
C ARG A 10 -8.41 6.67 9.43
N ALA A 11 -8.21 7.50 8.41
CA ALA A 11 -6.88 7.92 7.97
C ALA A 11 -6.13 8.71 9.06
N ARG A 12 -6.81 9.66 9.72
CA ARG A 12 -6.26 10.38 10.89
C ARG A 12 -5.92 9.44 12.03
N THR A 13 -6.78 8.46 12.31
CA THR A 13 -6.52 7.42 13.32
C THR A 13 -5.25 6.64 12.98
N PHE A 14 -5.10 6.21 11.72
CA PHE A 14 -3.91 5.49 11.27
C PHE A 14 -2.64 6.33 11.40
N HIS A 15 -2.67 7.61 11.00
CA HIS A 15 -1.56 8.53 11.22
C HIS A 15 -1.19 8.65 12.72
N ALA A 16 -2.17 8.73 13.61
CA ALA A 16 -1.94 8.86 15.05
C ALA A 16 -1.28 7.61 15.69
N LEU A 17 -1.29 6.45 15.01
CA LEU A 17 -0.59 5.25 15.46
C LEU A 17 0.93 5.32 15.24
N HIS A 18 1.41 6.20 14.37
CA HIS A 18 2.83 6.29 13.99
C HIS A 18 3.58 7.24 14.93
N VAL A 19 3.91 6.76 16.13
CA VAL A 19 4.56 7.56 17.18
C VAL A 19 6.03 7.14 17.35
N PRO A 20 7.01 8.06 17.18
CA PRO A 20 8.41 7.77 17.46
C PRO A 20 8.63 7.18 18.86
N GLY A 21 9.41 6.11 18.95
CA GLY A 21 9.66 5.38 20.21
C GLY A 21 8.55 4.42 20.64
N ARG A 22 7.43 4.35 19.92
CA ARG A 22 6.34 3.39 20.14
C ARG A 22 5.91 2.77 18.79
N PRO A 23 6.72 1.85 18.23
CA PRO A 23 6.47 1.31 16.90
C PRO A 23 5.12 0.59 16.82
N LEU A 24 4.40 0.83 15.74
CA LEU A 24 3.18 0.11 15.41
C LEU A 24 3.54 -1.30 14.93
N VAL A 25 3.02 -2.33 15.60
CA VAL A 25 2.96 -3.67 15.04
C VAL A 25 1.76 -3.73 14.10
N LEU A 26 2.01 -3.94 12.81
CA LEU A 26 1.00 -3.94 11.76
C LEU A 26 0.90 -5.33 11.11
N PRO A 27 0.01 -6.22 11.59
CA PRO A 27 -0.10 -7.58 11.04
C PRO A 27 -0.76 -7.59 9.66
N ASN A 28 -0.32 -8.52 8.82
CA ASN A 28 -0.86 -8.68 7.47
C ASN A 28 -2.04 -9.66 7.42
N ALA A 29 -3.03 -9.37 6.58
CA ALA A 29 -4.16 -10.22 6.25
C ALA A 29 -4.33 -10.34 4.72
N TRP A 30 -4.96 -11.42 4.27
CA TRP A 30 -5.17 -11.71 2.84
C TRP A 30 -6.61 -12.11 2.51
N ASP A 31 -7.50 -12.15 3.50
CA ASP A 31 -8.93 -12.34 3.32
C ASP A 31 -9.72 -11.73 4.49
N ALA A 32 -11.05 -11.76 4.39
CA ALA A 32 -11.93 -11.23 5.43
C ALA A 32 -11.78 -11.95 6.78
N MET A 33 -11.47 -13.26 6.77
CA MET A 33 -11.38 -14.05 8.00
C MET A 33 -10.10 -13.71 8.77
N SER A 34 -8.96 -13.75 8.09
CA SER A 34 -7.66 -13.35 8.64
C SER A 34 -7.68 -11.91 9.15
N ALA A 35 -8.31 -10.97 8.43
CA ALA A 35 -8.46 -9.59 8.89
C ALA A 35 -9.25 -9.49 10.20
N ARG A 36 -10.37 -10.21 10.31
CA ARG A 36 -11.16 -10.26 11.56
C ARG A 36 -10.42 -10.92 12.71
N LEU A 37 -9.61 -11.94 12.44
CA LEU A 37 -8.76 -12.57 13.46
C LEU A 37 -7.69 -11.60 13.96
N VAL A 38 -7.05 -10.83 13.07
CA VAL A 38 -6.08 -9.79 13.42
C VAL A 38 -6.73 -8.70 14.28
N GLU A 39 -7.90 -8.19 13.89
CA GLU A 39 -8.65 -7.20 14.68
C GLU A 39 -9.08 -7.78 16.05
N ALA A 40 -9.61 -9.00 16.08
CA ALA A 40 -10.04 -9.67 17.32
C ALA A 40 -8.87 -9.94 18.28
N ALA A 41 -7.66 -10.11 17.75
CA ALA A 41 -6.43 -10.22 18.55
C ALA A 41 -5.97 -8.86 19.12
N GLY A 42 -6.66 -7.76 18.82
CA GLY A 42 -6.42 -6.43 19.38
C GLY A 42 -5.49 -5.55 18.55
N ALA A 43 -5.19 -5.90 17.30
CA ALA A 43 -4.39 -5.05 16.44
C ALA A 43 -5.14 -3.73 16.13
N PRO A 44 -4.50 -2.57 16.28
CA PRO A 44 -5.17 -1.28 16.07
C PRO A 44 -5.30 -0.89 14.59
N ALA A 45 -4.70 -1.66 13.68
CA ALA A 45 -4.78 -1.53 12.23
C ALA A 45 -4.38 -2.87 11.57
N VAL A 46 -4.74 -3.04 10.30
CA VAL A 46 -4.41 -4.21 9.48
C VAL A 46 -3.66 -3.77 8.23
N ALA A 47 -2.65 -4.52 7.79
CA ALA A 47 -2.11 -4.39 6.45
C ALA A 47 -2.59 -5.52 5.54
N THR A 48 -2.70 -5.31 4.24
CA THR A 48 -2.73 -6.44 3.29
C THR A 48 -1.31 -6.92 2.99
N THR A 49 -1.19 -8.02 2.25
CA THR A 49 0.08 -8.53 1.72
C THR A 49 -0.14 -8.99 0.28
N SER A 50 0.68 -8.51 -0.67
CA SER A 50 0.57 -8.95 -2.08
C SER A 50 0.74 -10.46 -2.19
N ALA A 51 1.74 -11.03 -1.52
CA ALA A 51 2.03 -12.45 -1.52
C ALA A 51 0.84 -13.28 -1.04
N GLY A 52 0.28 -12.95 0.13
CA GLY A 52 -0.85 -13.69 0.68
C GLY A 52 -2.09 -13.60 -0.22
N LEU A 53 -2.35 -12.43 -0.81
CA LEU A 53 -3.46 -12.23 -1.76
C LEU A 53 -3.25 -13.04 -3.05
N ALA A 54 -2.07 -12.96 -3.64
CA ALA A 54 -1.72 -13.68 -4.86
C ALA A 54 -1.83 -15.19 -4.64
N TRP A 55 -1.22 -15.73 -3.58
CA TRP A 55 -1.23 -17.16 -3.30
C TRP A 55 -2.63 -17.69 -3.00
N ALA A 56 -3.45 -16.94 -2.26
CA ALA A 56 -4.84 -17.32 -2.00
C ALA A 56 -5.69 -17.40 -3.28
N LEU A 57 -5.30 -16.67 -4.33
CA LEU A 57 -5.93 -16.68 -5.64
C LEU A 57 -5.23 -17.61 -6.65
N GLY A 58 -4.22 -18.37 -6.23
CA GLY A 58 -3.48 -19.30 -7.09
C GLY A 58 -2.51 -18.61 -8.06
N VAL A 59 -2.09 -17.37 -7.76
CA VAL A 59 -1.18 -16.56 -8.57
C VAL A 59 0.16 -16.41 -7.84
N ALA A 60 1.24 -16.25 -8.58
CA ALA A 60 2.55 -15.94 -8.02
C ALA A 60 2.58 -14.50 -7.46
N ASP A 61 3.43 -14.25 -6.46
CA ASP A 61 3.71 -12.89 -5.98
C ASP A 61 4.65 -12.15 -6.95
N GLY A 62 4.74 -10.82 -6.82
CA GLY A 62 5.64 -9.99 -7.62
C GLY A 62 5.01 -9.44 -8.89
N ASN A 63 3.87 -8.77 -8.72
CA ASN A 63 3.12 -7.99 -9.70
C ASN A 63 2.53 -8.86 -10.83
N ALA A 64 2.25 -10.13 -10.50
CA ALA A 64 1.58 -11.09 -11.37
C ALA A 64 0.07 -11.20 -11.10
N LEU A 65 -0.40 -10.77 -9.92
CA LEU A 65 -1.83 -10.62 -9.66
C LEU A 65 -2.32 -9.30 -10.25
N ASP A 66 -3.40 -9.35 -11.03
CA ASP A 66 -3.96 -8.13 -11.62
C ASP A 66 -4.57 -7.18 -10.57
N ARG A 67 -4.61 -5.90 -10.91
CA ARG A 67 -5.14 -4.82 -10.06
C ARG A 67 -6.56 -5.10 -9.54
N GLU A 68 -7.44 -5.54 -10.43
CA GLU A 68 -8.87 -5.71 -10.14
C GLU A 68 -9.13 -6.79 -9.07
N PRO A 69 -8.62 -8.03 -9.19
CA PRO A 69 -8.80 -9.03 -8.14
C PRO A 69 -8.15 -8.63 -6.81
N ALA A 70 -7.00 -7.93 -6.82
CA ALA A 70 -6.38 -7.40 -5.61
C ALA A 70 -7.29 -6.37 -4.90
N LEU A 71 -7.85 -5.42 -5.66
CA LEU A 71 -8.79 -4.42 -5.13
C LEU A 71 -10.11 -5.05 -4.65
N ALA A 72 -10.60 -6.08 -5.33
CA ALA A 72 -11.79 -6.82 -4.90
C ALA A 72 -11.56 -7.52 -3.56
N ALA A 73 -10.37 -8.10 -3.34
CA ALA A 73 -10.00 -8.69 -2.06
C ALA A 73 -9.85 -7.61 -0.97
N LEU A 74 -9.21 -6.49 -1.29
CA LEU A 74 -9.08 -5.34 -0.40
C LEU A 74 -10.45 -4.84 0.09
N ALA A 75 -11.42 -4.68 -0.81
CA ALA A 75 -12.77 -4.24 -0.47
C ALA A 75 -13.49 -5.22 0.49
N ARG A 76 -13.25 -6.53 0.36
CA ARG A 76 -13.79 -7.52 1.31
C ARG A 76 -13.11 -7.41 2.68
N ILE A 77 -11.80 -7.17 2.71
CA ILE A 77 -11.02 -7.02 3.95
C ILE A 77 -11.49 -5.78 4.72
N THR A 78 -11.55 -4.62 4.07
CA THR A 78 -11.94 -3.36 4.70
C THR A 78 -13.39 -3.35 5.18
N ALA A 79 -14.29 -4.06 4.50
CA ALA A 79 -15.68 -4.24 4.91
C ALA A 79 -15.82 -5.18 6.12
N ALA A 80 -14.84 -6.06 6.35
CA ALA A 80 -14.88 -7.05 7.43
C ALA A 80 -14.36 -6.53 8.76
N VAL A 81 -13.66 -5.38 8.79
CA VAL A 81 -13.03 -4.80 9.98
C VAL A 81 -13.43 -3.35 10.23
N THR A 82 -13.31 -2.91 11.47
CA THR A 82 -13.60 -1.52 11.88
C THR A 82 -12.34 -0.66 11.99
N VAL A 83 -11.19 -1.30 12.23
CA VAL A 83 -9.86 -0.65 12.30
C VAL A 83 -9.36 -0.17 10.92
N PRO A 84 -8.43 0.80 10.87
CA PRO A 84 -7.79 1.23 9.63
C PRO A 84 -7.08 0.07 8.89
N VAL A 85 -7.13 0.12 7.55
CA VAL A 85 -6.45 -0.84 6.67
C VAL A 85 -5.42 -0.11 5.81
N SER A 86 -4.20 -0.65 5.73
CA SER A 86 -3.17 -0.25 4.78
C SER A 86 -3.01 -1.29 3.68
N ALA A 87 -3.09 -0.87 2.41
CA ALA A 87 -3.02 -1.79 1.27
C ALA A 87 -1.59 -1.92 0.74
N ASP A 88 -1.09 -3.13 0.64
CA ASP A 88 0.06 -3.42 -0.21
C ASP A 88 -0.37 -3.39 -1.68
N ILE A 89 0.13 -2.40 -2.42
CA ILE A 89 -0.20 -2.20 -3.83
C ILE A 89 0.97 -2.54 -4.77
N GLU A 90 1.95 -3.29 -4.26
CA GLU A 90 3.15 -3.67 -5.00
C GLU A 90 3.81 -2.43 -5.60
N SER A 91 4.07 -2.45 -6.91
CA SER A 91 4.62 -1.30 -7.62
C SER A 91 3.59 -0.21 -7.95
N GLY A 92 2.33 -0.36 -7.54
CA GLY A 92 1.21 0.56 -7.80
C GLY A 92 0.20 0.07 -8.85
N TYR A 93 0.33 -1.18 -9.33
CA TYR A 93 -0.48 -1.79 -10.39
C TYR A 93 -0.68 -0.93 -11.64
N ALA A 94 0.35 -0.16 -12.00
CA ALA A 94 0.32 0.81 -13.08
C ALA A 94 1.69 1.00 -13.71
N GLN A 95 1.73 1.29 -15.01
CA GLN A 95 2.98 1.57 -15.73
C GLN A 95 3.51 2.98 -15.44
N ASP A 96 2.64 3.96 -15.21
CA ASP A 96 3.00 5.36 -15.01
C ASP A 96 2.33 5.97 -13.76
N ALA A 97 2.67 7.24 -13.47
CA ALA A 97 2.16 7.97 -12.32
C ALA A 97 0.63 8.23 -12.40
N ALA A 98 0.09 8.42 -13.61
CA ALA A 98 -1.35 8.62 -13.79
C ALA A 98 -2.15 7.37 -13.40
N GLY A 99 -1.68 6.19 -13.81
CA GLY A 99 -2.27 4.93 -13.38
C GLY A 99 -2.12 4.68 -11.88
N VAL A 100 -1.03 5.12 -11.24
CA VAL A 100 -0.89 5.07 -9.77
C VAL A 100 -1.97 5.93 -9.09
N ALA A 101 -2.24 7.13 -9.61
CA ALA A 101 -3.33 7.97 -9.10
C ALA A 101 -4.70 7.27 -9.22
N GLU A 102 -4.97 6.56 -10.32
CA GLU A 102 -6.18 5.74 -10.45
C GLU A 102 -6.23 4.60 -9.43
N THR A 103 -5.13 3.88 -9.24
CA THR A 103 -5.02 2.82 -8.24
C THR A 103 -5.32 3.36 -6.84
N VAL A 104 -4.77 4.52 -6.47
CA VAL A 104 -5.04 5.15 -5.17
C VAL A 104 -6.50 5.53 -5.00
N ARG A 105 -7.16 6.12 -6.01
CA ARG A 105 -8.60 6.40 -5.94
C ARG A 105 -9.41 5.13 -5.70
N ALA A 106 -9.02 4.02 -6.35
CA ALA A 106 -9.68 2.74 -6.18
C ALA A 106 -9.42 2.11 -4.79
N VAL A 107 -8.21 2.25 -4.24
CA VAL A 107 -7.85 1.83 -2.87
C VAL A 107 -8.69 2.59 -1.83
N LEU A 108 -8.82 3.91 -1.99
CA LEU A 108 -9.65 4.75 -1.12
C LEU A 108 -11.14 4.37 -1.24
N ALA A 109 -11.63 4.12 -2.46
CA ALA A 109 -12.99 3.64 -2.70
C ALA A 109 -13.24 2.26 -2.07
N ALA A 110 -12.21 1.41 -2.02
CA ALA A 110 -12.23 0.14 -1.31
C ALA A 110 -12.16 0.31 0.22
N GLY A 111 -11.91 1.51 0.76
CA GLY A 111 -11.98 1.81 2.20
C GLY A 111 -10.66 1.72 2.96
N ALA A 112 -9.54 1.50 2.26
CA ALA A 112 -8.21 1.55 2.86
C ALA A 112 -7.71 3.00 2.98
N VAL A 113 -6.84 3.25 3.96
CA VAL A 113 -6.36 4.59 4.34
C VAL A 113 -4.84 4.69 4.49
N GLY A 114 -4.14 3.59 4.21
CA GLY A 114 -2.71 3.56 4.00
C GLY A 114 -2.37 2.76 2.75
N ILE A 115 -1.19 2.99 2.19
CA ILE A 115 -0.61 2.16 1.14
C ILE A 115 0.85 1.81 1.41
N ASN A 116 1.29 0.67 0.93
CA ASN A 116 2.70 0.34 0.68
C ASN A 116 2.91 0.29 -0.83
N ILE A 117 3.87 1.08 -1.35
CA ILE A 117 4.24 1.11 -2.77
C ILE A 117 5.75 0.99 -2.92
N GLU A 118 6.20 0.02 -3.72
CA GLU A 118 7.63 -0.27 -3.92
C GLU A 118 8.21 0.37 -5.18
N ASP A 119 9.53 0.57 -5.19
CA ASP A 119 10.28 1.09 -6.34
C ASP A 119 10.80 0.00 -7.29
N ALA A 120 10.47 -1.28 -7.03
CA ALA A 120 10.85 -2.38 -7.92
C ALA A 120 10.15 -2.28 -9.28
N ALA A 121 10.93 -2.39 -10.36
CA ALA A 121 10.39 -2.43 -11.71
C ALA A 121 10.08 -3.87 -12.11
N HIS A 122 8.96 -4.06 -12.79
CA HIS A 122 8.43 -5.38 -13.17
C HIS A 122 8.24 -5.46 -14.68
N GLY A 123 8.38 -6.66 -15.24
CA GLY A 123 8.28 -6.92 -16.68
C GLY A 123 9.57 -7.47 -17.28
N ARG A 124 9.42 -8.10 -18.46
CA ARG A 124 10.55 -8.74 -19.14
C ARG A 124 11.58 -7.71 -19.59
N GLY A 125 12.80 -7.84 -19.09
CA GLY A 125 13.92 -6.94 -19.43
C GLY A 125 13.89 -5.60 -18.68
N ALA A 126 13.00 -5.43 -17.71
CA ALA A 126 13.02 -4.26 -16.83
C ALA A 126 14.31 -4.22 -16.00
N ALA A 127 14.75 -3.01 -15.67
CA ALA A 127 15.77 -2.84 -14.63
C ALA A 127 15.27 -3.42 -13.30
N PRO A 128 16.16 -3.71 -12.34
CA PRO A 128 15.73 -4.21 -11.03
C PRO A 128 14.82 -3.23 -10.27
N LEU A 129 15.09 -1.93 -10.39
CA LEU A 129 14.38 -0.83 -9.74
C LEU A 129 14.04 0.26 -10.76
N ARG A 130 12.98 1.02 -10.49
CA ARG A 130 12.71 2.30 -11.15
C ARG A 130 13.79 3.33 -10.83
N SER A 131 13.89 4.34 -11.69
CA SER A 131 14.70 5.52 -11.39
C SER A 131 14.13 6.26 -10.18
N VAL A 132 14.99 6.99 -9.46
CA VAL A 132 14.56 7.81 -8.31
C VAL A 132 13.50 8.82 -8.75
N ALA A 133 13.73 9.53 -9.86
CA ALA A 133 12.81 10.53 -10.40
C ALA A 133 11.42 9.94 -10.72
N GLU A 134 11.38 8.80 -11.42
CA GLU A 134 10.11 8.12 -11.73
C GLU A 134 9.38 7.71 -10.46
N GLN A 135 10.09 7.18 -9.45
CA GLN A 135 9.43 6.79 -8.20
C GLN A 135 8.88 8.02 -7.45
N CYS A 136 9.61 9.14 -7.40
CA CYS A 136 9.11 10.39 -6.83
C CYS A 136 7.85 10.88 -7.54
N GLU A 137 7.79 10.82 -8.87
CA GLU A 137 6.58 11.19 -9.64
C GLU A 137 5.37 10.30 -9.27
N ARG A 138 5.60 9.00 -9.10
CA ARG A 138 4.55 8.04 -8.69
C ARG A 138 4.06 8.29 -7.27
N LEU A 139 4.97 8.57 -6.34
CA LEU A 139 4.63 8.91 -4.94
C LEU A 139 3.86 10.23 -4.87
N ALA A 140 4.28 11.25 -5.64
CA ALA A 140 3.57 12.51 -5.75
C ALA A 140 2.15 12.31 -6.29
N ALA A 141 1.99 11.55 -7.37
CA ALA A 141 0.68 11.25 -7.93
C ALA A 141 -0.22 10.46 -6.96
N ALA A 142 0.34 9.55 -6.16
CA ALA A 142 -0.39 8.87 -5.10
C ALA A 142 -0.91 9.84 -4.03
N ARG A 143 -0.05 10.77 -3.58
CA ARG A 143 -0.41 11.81 -2.61
C ARG A 143 -1.48 12.76 -3.15
N GLU A 144 -1.27 13.29 -4.34
CA GLU A 144 -2.19 14.22 -5.00
C GLU A 144 -3.57 13.61 -5.23
N ALA A 145 -3.63 12.34 -5.64
CA ALA A 145 -4.89 11.63 -5.81
C ALA A 145 -5.68 11.52 -4.48
N ALA A 146 -4.99 11.25 -3.37
CA ALA A 146 -5.61 11.20 -2.05
C ALA A 146 -6.05 12.59 -1.55
N ASP A 147 -5.25 13.63 -1.80
CA ASP A 147 -5.60 15.02 -1.48
C ASP A 147 -6.85 15.49 -2.23
N ALA A 148 -6.96 15.16 -3.52
CA ALA A 148 -8.15 15.46 -4.32
C ALA A 148 -9.42 14.80 -3.74
N GLU A 149 -9.28 13.64 -3.09
CA GLU A 149 -10.39 12.98 -2.38
C GLU A 149 -10.60 13.52 -0.96
N GLY A 150 -9.71 14.39 -0.47
CA GLY A 150 -9.76 14.97 0.87
C GLY A 150 -9.47 13.95 1.97
N VAL A 151 -8.65 12.93 1.67
CA VAL A 151 -8.24 11.88 2.61
C VAL A 151 -6.74 12.02 2.89
N PRO A 152 -6.31 12.16 4.15
CA PRO A 152 -4.90 12.15 4.50
C PRO A 152 -4.36 10.72 4.44
N LEU A 153 -4.20 10.17 3.23
CA LEU A 153 -3.66 8.83 3.01
C LEU A 153 -2.23 8.73 3.58
N PHE A 154 -1.96 7.65 4.30
CA PHE A 154 -0.61 7.32 4.74
C PHE A 154 0.14 6.57 3.64
N VAL A 155 1.23 7.13 3.12
CA VAL A 155 2.03 6.51 2.05
C VAL A 155 3.31 5.95 2.65
N ASN A 156 3.48 4.63 2.58
CA ASN A 156 4.74 3.94 2.89
C ASN A 156 5.50 3.69 1.58
N ALA A 157 6.53 4.50 1.32
CA ALA A 157 7.42 4.34 0.18
C ALA A 157 8.45 3.25 0.49
N ARG A 158 8.34 2.10 -0.18
CA ARG A 158 9.22 0.95 0.02
C ARG A 158 10.37 0.95 -0.99
N ILE A 159 11.56 0.67 -0.51
CA ILE A 159 12.79 0.62 -1.30
C ILE A 159 13.30 -0.82 -1.37
N ASP A 160 13.40 -1.36 -2.58
CA ASP A 160 13.67 -2.78 -2.81
C ASP A 160 15.11 -3.07 -3.26
N THR A 161 16.04 -2.14 -3.03
CA THR A 161 17.49 -2.32 -3.25
C THR A 161 18.03 -3.67 -2.77
N PHE A 162 17.68 -4.10 -1.56
CA PHE A 162 18.11 -5.40 -1.03
C PHE A 162 17.37 -6.58 -1.65
N LEU A 163 16.03 -6.50 -1.80
CA LEU A 163 15.23 -7.59 -2.36
C LEU A 163 15.59 -7.88 -3.82
N ARG A 164 15.96 -6.83 -4.58
CA ARG A 164 16.29 -6.91 -6.00
C ARG A 164 17.79 -7.01 -6.28
N GLY A 165 18.63 -7.05 -5.24
CA GLY A 165 20.09 -7.11 -5.37
C GLY A 165 20.69 -5.92 -6.13
N ALA A 166 20.09 -4.74 -5.99
CA ALA A 166 20.34 -3.55 -6.80
C ALA A 166 20.92 -2.40 -5.95
N GLY A 167 22.10 -2.64 -5.38
CA GLY A 167 22.80 -1.68 -4.51
C GLY A 167 22.97 -2.22 -3.09
N GLY A 168 23.10 -1.29 -2.13
CA GLY A 168 23.24 -1.58 -0.70
C GLY A 168 22.78 -0.37 0.11
N VAL A 169 23.23 -0.28 1.37
CA VAL A 169 22.78 0.73 2.35
C VAL A 169 22.81 2.16 1.78
N ASP A 170 23.90 2.57 1.15
CA ASP A 170 24.05 3.94 0.65
C ASP A 170 23.00 4.27 -0.43
N ALA A 171 22.76 3.35 -1.37
CA ALA A 171 21.73 3.51 -2.40
C ALA A 171 20.32 3.50 -1.79
N THR A 172 20.08 2.71 -0.74
CA THR A 172 18.82 2.73 0.00
C THR A 172 18.61 4.08 0.69
N LEU A 173 19.64 4.65 1.31
CA LEU A 173 19.56 5.94 2.01
C LEU A 173 19.37 7.11 1.03
N GLU A 174 20.02 7.09 -0.13
CA GLU A 174 19.79 8.09 -1.18
C GLU A 174 18.33 8.10 -1.64
N ARG A 175 17.76 6.92 -1.89
CA ARG A 175 16.34 6.77 -2.25
C ARG A 175 15.43 7.23 -1.11
N ALA A 176 15.72 6.84 0.13
CA ALA A 176 14.92 7.22 1.30
C ALA A 176 14.93 8.73 1.56
N ALA A 177 16.01 9.43 1.22
CA ALA A 177 16.07 10.89 1.33
C ALA A 177 15.29 11.61 0.21
N ALA A 178 15.08 10.95 -0.94
CA ALA A 178 14.37 11.50 -2.09
C ALA A 178 12.86 11.24 -2.05
N TYR A 179 12.42 10.18 -1.39
CA TYR A 179 11.02 9.77 -1.27
C TYR A 179 10.30 10.53 -0.14
#